data_AF-A0A955UX35-F1
#
_entry.id   AF-A0A955UX35-F1
#
_cell.length_a   1.000
_cell.length_b   1.000
_cell.length_c   1.000
_cell.angle_alpha   90.00
_cell.angle_beta   90.00
_cell.angle_gamma   90.00
#
_symmetry.space_group_name_H-M   'P 1'
#
loop_
_entity.id
_entity.type
_entity.pdbx_description
1 polymer ?
#
loop_
_entity_poly.entity_id
_entity_poly.type
_entity_poly.pdbx_seq_one_letter_code
_entity_poly.pdbx_strand_id
1 'polypeptide(L)' 'MNAIVLIDHGSRRAEANAQLEALAREVRARRPDAHVATAHLEVVPPDLAHAVAACVAAGATRVVVHP' A
#
# COMPACT_ATOMS: atom_id res chain seq x y z
N MET A 1 11.52 -4.38 -11.13
CA MET A 1 11.43 -3.74 -9.79
C MET A 1 10.30 -4.40 -9.02
N ASN A 2 10.46 -4.61 -7.71
CA ASN A 2 9.43 -5.25 -6.88
C ASN A 2 8.56 -4.19 -6.21
N ALA A 3 7.28 -4.49 -6.03
CA ALA A 3 6.37 -3.67 -5.25
C ALA A 3 5.61 -4.49 -4.19
N ILE A 4 5.23 -3.82 -3.10
CA ILE A 4 4.43 -4.35 -2.01
C ILE A 4 3.23 -3.41 -1.85
N VAL A 5 2.02 -3.96 -1.85
CA VAL A 5 0.79 -3.25 -1.48
C VAL A 5 0.32 -3.81 -0.15
N LEU A 6 0.31 -2.97 0.89
CA LEU A 6 -0.34 -3.30 2.15
C LEU A 6 -1.81 -2.92 2.04
N ILE A 7 -2.71 -3.84 2.39
CA ILE A 7 -4.15 -3.63 2.21
C ILE A 7 -4.93 -3.91 3.49
N ASP A 8 -5.91 -3.07 3.81
CA ASP A 8 -6.91 -3.35 4.84
C ASP A 8 -8.33 -2.99 4.35
N HIS A 9 -9.33 -3.04 5.23
CA HIS A 9 -10.70 -2.67 4.87
C HIS A 9 -10.89 -1.15 4.64
N GLY A 10 -10.01 -0.33 5.20
CA GLY A 10 -10.24 1.09 5.44
C GLY A 10 -11.24 1.32 6.58
N SER A 11 -11.16 2.50 7.18
CA SER A 11 -11.99 2.88 8.31
C SER A 11 -12.50 4.31 8.18
N ARG A 12 -13.65 4.59 8.78
CA ARG A 12 -14.17 5.97 8.93
C ARG A 12 -13.35 6.75 9.96
N ARG A 13 -12.58 6.06 10.82
CA ARG A 13 -11.72 6.65 11.84
C ARG A 13 -10.34 6.90 11.24
N ALA A 14 -9.93 8.16 11.18
CA ALA A 14 -8.65 8.55 10.59
C ALA A 14 -7.45 7.90 11.30
N GLU A 15 -7.55 7.67 12.61
CA GLU A 15 -6.48 7.07 13.41
C GLU A 15 -6.23 5.62 13.00
N ALA A 16 -7.27 4.88 12.62
CA ALA A 16 -7.13 3.50 12.15
C ALA A 16 -6.41 3.45 10.80
N ASN A 17 -6.78 4.33 9.85
CA ASN A 17 -6.10 4.41 8.55
C ASN A 17 -4.63 4.83 8.70
N ALA A 18 -4.32 5.68 9.68
CA ALA A 18 -2.95 6.10 9.98
C ALA A 18 -2.06 4.93 10.46
N GLN A 19 -2.62 3.85 11.00
CA GLN A 19 -1.85 2.67 11.39
C GLN A 19 -1.30 1.92 10.18
N LEU A 20 -2.10 1.78 9.11
CA LEU A 20 -1.65 1.15 7.87
C LEU A 20 -0.49 1.96 7.24
N GLU A 21 -0.60 3.29 7.22
CA GLU A 21 0.45 4.14 6.69
C GLU A 21 1.70 4.15 7.59
N ALA A 22 1.55 4.04 8.91
CA ALA A 22 2.68 3.87 9.82
C ALA A 22 3.44 2.56 9.54
N LEU A 23 2.71 1.45 9.36
CA LEU A 23 3.30 0.17 8.95
C LEU A 23 4.00 0.29 7.59
N ALA A 24 3.38 0.94 6.62
CA ALA A 24 3.98 1.16 5.30
C ALA A 24 5.31 1.92 5.39
N ARG A 25 5.42 2.94 6.23
CA ARG A 25 6.68 3.65 6.48
C ARG A 25 7.77 2.74 7.04
N GLU A 26 7.44 1.86 7.97
CA GLU A 26 8.39 0.88 8.51
C GLU A 26 8.85 -0.12 7.44
N VAL A 27 7.94 -0.60 6.61
CA VAL A 27 8.27 -1.52 5.50
C VAL A 27 9.16 -0.81 4.48
N ARG A 28 8.88 0.44 4.11
CA ARG A 28 9.74 1.25 3.22
C ARG A 28 11.16 1.37 3.76
N ALA A 29 11.29 1.65 5.06
CA ALA A 29 12.60 1.76 5.70
C ALA A 29 13.40 0.44 5.67
N ARG A 30 12.71 -0.71 5.77
CA ARG A 30 13.33 -2.04 5.75
C ARG A 30 13.54 -2.59 4.34
N ARG A 31 12.80 -2.09 3.35
CA ARG A 31 12.78 -2.58 1.95
C ARG A 31 13.02 -1.43 0.97
N PRO A 32 14.20 -0.78 0.99
CA PRO A 32 14.51 0.32 0.09
C PRO A 32 14.56 -0.10 -1.39
N ASP A 33 14.63 -1.40 -1.66
CA ASP A 33 14.62 -2.01 -3.00
C ASP A 33 13.21 -2.19 -3.59
N ALA A 34 12.15 -1.93 -2.81
CA ALA A 34 10.77 -2.15 -3.21
C ALA A 34 9.93 -0.87 -3.17
N HIS A 35 9.02 -0.72 -4.13
CA HIS A 35 7.95 0.28 -4.06
C HIS A 35 6.87 -0.18 -3.08
N VAL A 36 6.58 0.59 -2.02
CA VAL A 36 5.55 0.22 -1.03
C VAL A 36 4.39 1.19 -1.10
N ALA A 37 3.22 0.67 -1.44
CA ALA A 37 1.95 1.38 -1.49
C ALA A 37 0.96 0.83 -0.44
N THR A 38 -0.06 1.62 -0.15
CA THR A 38 -1.20 1.24 0.71
C THR A 38 -2.48 1.21 -0.12
N ALA A 39 -3.43 0.39 0.29
CA ALA A 39 -4.76 0.31 -0.29
C ALA A 39 -5.81 0.00 0.78
N HIS A 40 -7.05 0.39 0.50
CA HIS A 40 -8.20 0.15 1.35
C HIS A 40 -9.33 -0.47 0.50
N LEU A 41 -10.07 -1.43 1.05
CA LEU A 41 -11.08 -2.16 0.27
C LEU A 41 -12.43 -1.43 0.16
N GLU A 42 -12.86 -0.70 1.19
CA GLU A 42 -14.29 -0.35 1.31
C GLU A 42 -14.55 1.11 1.65
N VAL A 43 -13.76 1.70 2.56
CA VAL A 43 -14.23 2.91 3.26
C VAL A 43 -13.61 4.20 2.76
N VAL A 44 -12.33 4.19 2.41
CA VAL A 44 -11.56 5.37 2.04
C VAL A 44 -10.61 5.03 0.88
N PRO A 45 -10.21 6.01 0.04
CA PRO A 45 -9.16 5.79 -0.96
C PRO A 45 -7.76 5.81 -0.31
N PRO A 46 -6.71 5.29 -1.00
CA PRO A 46 -6.74 4.67 -2.33
C PRO A 46 -7.25 3.22 -2.29
N ASP A 47 -7.90 2.76 -3.38
CA ASP A 47 -8.26 1.35 -3.55
C ASP A 47 -7.12 0.51 -4.13
N LEU A 48 -7.30 -0.82 -4.17
CA LEU A 48 -6.28 -1.73 -4.69
C LEU A 48 -5.93 -1.48 -6.16
N ALA A 49 -6.92 -1.12 -7.00
CA ALA A 49 -6.68 -0.87 -8.42
C ALA A 49 -5.78 0.36 -8.61
N HIS A 50 -6.04 1.44 -7.87
CA HIS A 50 -5.20 2.64 -7.85
C HIS A 50 -3.80 2.35 -7.32
N ALA A 51 -3.67 1.58 -6.23
CA ALA A 51 -2.37 1.22 -5.67
C ALA A 51 -1.54 0.38 -6.64
N VAL A 52 -2.15 -0.61 -7.31
CA VAL A 52 -1.48 -1.43 -8.33
C VAL A 52 -1.09 -0.60 -9.55
N ALA A 53 -1.97 0.29 -10.02
CA ALA A 53 -1.66 1.19 -11.13
C ALA A 53 -0.45 2.08 -10.82
N ALA A 54 -0.37 2.61 -9.59
CA ALA A 54 0.79 3.37 -9.13
C ALA A 54 2.07 2.52 -9.10
N CYS A 55 1.99 1.26 -8.67
CA CYS A 55 3.13 0.33 -8.71
C CYS A 55 3.61 0.10 -10.15
N VAL A 56 2.70 -0.11 -11.09
CA VAL A 56 3.03 -0.33 -12.51
C VAL A 56 3.65 0.94 -13.11
N ALA A 57 3.10 2.11 -12.82
CA ALA A 57 3.66 3.40 -13.26
C ALA A 57 5.06 3.64 -12.71
N ALA A 58 5.37 3.12 -11.51
CA ALA A 58 6.70 3.13 -10.91
C ALA A 58 7.66 2.07 -11.51
N GLY A 59 7.26 1.31 -12.52
CA GLY A 59 8.09 0.29 -13.18
C GLY A 59 8.13 -1.06 -12.46
N ALA A 60 7.17 -1.33 -11.55
CA ALA A 60 7.07 -2.62 -10.92
C ALA A 60 6.69 -3.71 -11.93
N THR A 61 7.46 -4.80 -11.95
CA THR A 61 7.20 -5.99 -12.79
C THR A 61 6.67 -7.16 -11.97
N ARG A 62 6.67 -7.02 -10.65
CA ARG A 62 6.10 -7.95 -9.68
C ARG A 62 5.50 -7.14 -8.53
N VAL A 63 4.23 -7.41 -8.22
CA VAL A 63 3.50 -6.79 -7.11
C VAL A 63 3.08 -7.88 -6.12
N VAL A 64 3.47 -7.72 -4.85
CA VAL A 64 3.01 -8.57 -3.74
C VAL A 64 1.94 -7.80 -2.97
N VAL A 65 0.78 -8.41 -2.77
CA VAL A 65 -0.31 -7.83 -1.97
C VAL A 65 -0.32 -8.55 -0.62
N HIS A 66 -0.32 -7.79 0.48
CA HIS A 66 -0.32 -8.32 1.83
C HIS A 66 -1.44 -7.69 2.66
N PRO A 67 -2.39 -8.51 3.17
CA PRO A 67 -3.48 -8.04 4.02
C PRO A 67 -3.03 -7.75 5.45
#